data_AF-A0A7L4CQA7-F1
#
_entry.id   AF-A0A7L4CQA7-F1
#
_cell.length_a   1.000
_cell.length_b   1.000
_cell.length_c   1.000
_cell.angle_alpha   90.00
_cell.angle_beta   90.00
_cell.angle_gamma   90.00
#
_symmetry.space_group_name_H-M   'P 1'
#
loop_
_entity.id
_entity.type
_entity.pdbx_description
1 polymer ?
#
loop_
_entity_poly.entity_id
_entity_poly.type
_entity_poly.pdbx_seq_one_letter_code
_entity_poly.pdbx_strand_id
1 'polypeptide(L)'
;CRCCAESRRHSSILYNILRSEERAASPAGQGPRRGQASRGCPCGSRRRVALRSPQVACKAASAVLVKTLRFVQNVPCFQELPLEEQLLLVRSCWAPLLVLGLAQDRVHFETVESAEPSMLQRILTTRRQGEQPPPRGPAPGRPHHGPGGGSHLPSAGEIQAIKGFLAKCWSLDISTKEYAYLKGTVLFNPDLPGLQCTQYIEGLQREAQQALNEHVRLIHRGDEARFAKLNVVLALLRSINANVIAELFFRPIIGAVNMDDMLLEMLCAKL
;
A
#
# COMPACT_ATOMS: atom_id res chain seq x y z
N CYS A 1 -13.61 3.46 17.36
CA CYS A 1 -13.10 2.28 18.08
C CYS A 1 -13.39 2.39 19.58
N ARG A 2 -14.30 1.57 20.14
CA ARG A 2 -14.56 1.46 21.59
C ARG A 2 -13.50 0.61 22.31
N CYS A 3 -12.22 0.76 21.98
CA CYS A 3 -11.14 0.02 22.66
C CYS A 3 -10.50 0.81 23.81
N CYS A 4 -10.92 2.06 24.04
CA CYS A 4 -10.36 2.91 25.11
C CYS A 4 -11.27 3.05 26.35
N ALA A 5 -12.38 2.33 26.42
CA ALA A 5 -13.32 2.41 27.54
C ALA A 5 -13.38 1.07 28.29
N GLU A 6 -12.28 0.69 28.92
CA GLU A 6 -12.24 -0.12 30.15
C GLU A 6 -10.79 -0.39 30.54
N SER A 7 -10.16 0.59 31.20
CA SER A 7 -9.04 0.26 32.08
C SER A 7 -9.60 -0.39 33.35
N ARG A 8 -10.09 -1.63 33.23
CA ARG A 8 -10.23 -2.53 34.37
C ARG A 8 -9.07 -3.51 34.26
N ARG A 9 -8.19 -3.44 35.26
CA ARG A 9 -7.04 -4.31 35.42
C ARG A 9 -7.50 -5.77 35.29
N HIS A 10 -7.13 -6.44 34.20
CA HIS A 10 -7.25 -7.89 34.10
C HIS A 10 -6.16 -8.52 34.96
N SER A 11 -6.37 -8.54 36.28
CA SER A 11 -5.69 -9.51 37.15
C SER A 11 -6.26 -10.88 36.82
N SER A 12 -5.44 -11.80 36.36
CA SER A 12 -5.85 -13.21 36.20
C SER A 12 -6.33 -13.74 37.56
N ILE A 13 -7.31 -14.64 37.56
CA ILE A 13 -7.86 -15.24 38.79
C ILE A 13 -6.75 -15.86 39.65
N LEU A 14 -5.75 -16.48 39.00
CA LEU A 14 -4.53 -16.98 39.63
C LEU A 14 -3.71 -15.90 40.35
N TYR A 15 -3.60 -14.70 39.77
CA TYR A 15 -2.87 -13.59 40.39
C TYR A 15 -3.55 -13.06 41.66
N ASN A 16 -4.88 -13.13 41.73
CA ASN A 16 -5.61 -12.69 42.93
C ASN A 16 -5.58 -13.73 44.06
N ILE A 17 -5.50 -15.02 43.73
CA ILE A 17 -5.35 -16.10 44.71
C ILE A 17 -3.97 -16.01 45.37
N LEU A 18 -2.91 -15.89 44.56
CA LEU A 18 -1.51 -15.82 45.03
C LEU A 18 -1.17 -14.54 45.80
N ARG A 19 -1.95 -13.46 45.62
CA ARG A 19 -1.71 -12.17 46.27
C ARG A 19 -2.56 -11.93 47.53
N SER A 20 -3.41 -12.89 47.90
CA SER A 20 -4.22 -12.79 49.12
C SER A 20 -3.42 -13.03 50.41
N GLU A 21 -2.20 -13.56 50.30
CA GLU A 21 -1.35 -13.88 51.47
C GLU A 21 -0.32 -12.79 51.84
N GLU A 22 -0.17 -11.72 51.06
CA GLU A 22 0.91 -10.73 51.28
C GLU A 22 0.44 -9.26 51.34
N ARG A 23 -0.63 -8.96 52.09
CA ARG A 23 -1.04 -7.57 52.34
C ARG A 23 -0.86 -7.17 53.80
N ALA A 24 0.35 -6.74 54.12
CA ALA A 24 0.60 -5.76 55.17
C ALA A 24 1.54 -4.66 54.65
N ALA A 25 1.25 -3.42 55.05
CA ALA A 25 2.00 -2.16 54.84
C ALA A 25 1.66 -1.32 53.59
N SER A 26 1.44 -0.04 53.88
CA SER A 26 0.82 1.02 53.07
C SER A 26 1.89 1.96 52.42
N PRO A 27 1.63 3.25 52.05
CA PRO A 27 1.80 3.73 50.68
C PRO A 27 2.79 4.91 50.50
N ALA A 28 3.27 5.20 49.29
CA ALA A 28 3.67 6.56 48.86
C ALA A 28 4.10 6.63 47.38
N GLY A 29 3.79 7.75 46.71
CA GLY A 29 4.55 8.25 45.56
C GLY A 29 3.78 8.40 44.25
N GLN A 30 3.01 9.49 44.09
CA GLN A 30 2.55 9.95 42.77
C GLN A 30 3.53 11.01 42.23
N GLY A 31 4.17 10.72 41.10
CA GLY A 31 4.90 11.69 40.27
C GLY A 31 4.21 11.86 38.90
N PRO A 32 4.42 12.99 38.19
CA PRO A 32 3.58 13.38 37.06
C PRO A 32 3.96 12.66 35.76
N ARG A 33 2.94 12.24 35.00
CA ARG A 33 3.06 11.48 33.74
C ARG A 33 3.46 12.39 32.58
N ARG A 34 4.68 12.20 32.05
CA ARG A 34 5.08 12.67 30.71
C ARG A 34 4.33 11.87 29.63
N GLY A 35 3.89 12.59 28.59
CA GLY A 35 3.06 12.10 27.49
C GLY A 35 3.64 10.87 26.79
N GLN A 36 2.82 9.81 26.74
CA GLN A 36 3.13 8.57 26.07
C GLN A 36 2.56 8.62 24.66
N ALA A 37 3.44 8.66 23.66
CA ALA A 37 3.08 8.50 22.26
C ALA A 37 2.29 7.18 22.08
N SER A 38 1.15 7.28 21.40
CA SER A 38 0.22 6.18 21.12
C SER A 38 0.91 5.05 20.35
N ARG A 39 1.45 4.06 21.07
CA ARG A 39 1.77 2.75 20.50
C ARG A 39 0.44 2.07 20.11
N GLY A 40 0.23 1.90 18.81
CA GLY A 40 -1.00 1.31 18.25
C GLY A 40 -1.29 -0.10 18.76
N CYS A 41 -2.57 -0.40 18.96
CA CYS A 41 -3.06 -1.72 19.36
C CYS A 41 -2.90 -2.75 18.22
N PRO A 42 -2.44 -3.99 18.50
CA PRO A 42 -2.35 -5.07 17.49
C PRO A 42 -3.71 -5.48 16.88
N CYS A 43 -4.82 -4.97 17.39
CA CYS A 43 -6.16 -5.17 16.86
C CYS A 43 -6.41 -4.45 15.51
N GLY A 44 -5.64 -3.40 15.17
CA GLY A 44 -5.80 -2.66 13.92
C GLY A 44 -5.40 -3.45 12.67
N SER A 45 -4.39 -4.30 12.79
CA SER A 45 -3.83 -5.10 11.68
C SER A 45 -4.72 -6.27 11.24
N ARG A 46 -5.75 -6.62 12.03
CA ARG A 46 -6.67 -7.74 11.74
C ARG A 46 -7.93 -7.32 10.98
N ARG A 47 -8.17 -6.02 10.81
CA ARG A 47 -9.36 -5.54 10.10
C ARG A 47 -9.06 -5.45 8.62
N ARG A 48 -9.73 -6.30 7.85
CA ARG A 48 -9.70 -6.28 6.39
C ARG A 48 -10.64 -5.20 5.87
N VAL A 49 -10.26 -4.58 4.77
CA VAL A 49 -10.98 -3.45 4.21
C VAL A 49 -11.23 -3.69 2.72
N ALA A 50 -12.43 -3.37 2.27
CA ALA A 50 -12.84 -3.45 0.87
C ALA A 50 -13.35 -2.09 0.38
N LEU A 51 -13.36 -1.88 -0.94
CA LEU A 51 -13.97 -0.69 -1.54
C LEU A 51 -15.49 -0.72 -1.34
N ARG A 52 -16.07 0.42 -0.95
CA ARG A 52 -17.54 0.55 -0.83
C ARG A 52 -18.23 0.44 -2.18
N SER A 53 -17.60 1.01 -3.21
CA SER A 53 -18.08 1.01 -4.59
C SER A 53 -16.95 0.57 -5.53
N PRO A 54 -16.65 -0.75 -5.59
CA PRO A 54 -15.52 -1.27 -6.35
C PRO A 54 -15.55 -0.82 -7.82
N GLN A 55 -16.71 -0.89 -8.47
CA GLN A 55 -16.86 -0.53 -9.90
C GLN A 55 -16.37 0.89 -10.22
N VAL A 56 -16.71 1.87 -9.37
CA VAL A 56 -16.36 3.28 -9.59
C VAL A 56 -14.86 3.50 -9.34
N ALA A 57 -14.37 3.04 -8.19
CA ALA A 57 -12.98 3.24 -7.78
C ALA A 57 -12.00 2.47 -8.68
N CYS A 58 -12.32 1.23 -9.03
CA CYS A 58 -11.50 0.42 -9.93
C CYS A 58 -11.47 1.01 -11.35
N LYS A 59 -12.61 1.46 -11.90
CA LYS A 59 -12.65 2.15 -13.21
C LYS A 59 -11.79 3.41 -13.23
N ALA A 60 -11.86 4.22 -12.18
CA ALA A 60 -11.02 5.41 -12.05
C ALA A 60 -9.53 5.04 -11.98
N ALA A 61 -9.17 4.05 -11.16
CA ALA A 61 -7.79 3.57 -11.04
C ALA A 61 -7.24 3.00 -12.36
N SER A 62 -8.04 2.22 -13.10
CA SER A 62 -7.66 1.73 -14.43
C SER A 62 -7.42 2.86 -15.42
N ALA A 63 -8.27 3.89 -15.44
CA ALA A 63 -8.08 5.05 -16.29
C ALA A 63 -6.79 5.81 -15.95
N VAL A 64 -6.47 5.94 -14.66
CA VAL A 64 -5.21 6.55 -14.21
C VAL A 64 -4.01 5.67 -14.58
N LEU A 65 -4.10 4.33 -14.47
CA LEU A 65 -3.02 3.43 -14.87
C LEU A 65 -2.67 3.59 -16.35
N VAL A 66 -3.69 3.65 -17.22
CA VAL A 66 -3.50 3.88 -18.66
C VAL A 66 -2.83 5.23 -18.91
N LYS A 67 -3.29 6.31 -18.26
CA LYS A 67 -2.64 7.63 -18.37
C LYS A 67 -1.19 7.60 -17.88
N THR A 68 -0.91 6.87 -16.80
CA THR A 68 0.42 6.72 -16.23
C THR A 68 1.35 5.98 -17.19
N LEU A 69 0.94 4.84 -17.74
CA LEU A 69 1.77 4.11 -18.70
C LEU A 69 1.95 4.87 -20.01
N ARG A 70 0.91 5.56 -20.49
CA ARG A 70 1.05 6.47 -21.64
C ARG A 70 2.06 7.58 -21.35
N PHE A 71 2.06 8.16 -20.14
CA PHE A 71 3.07 9.15 -19.76
C PHE A 71 4.47 8.54 -19.87
N VAL A 72 4.71 7.38 -19.24
CA VAL A 72 6.02 6.69 -19.25
C VAL A 72 6.46 6.37 -20.68
N GLN A 73 5.59 5.79 -21.49
CA GLN A 73 5.86 5.43 -22.89
C GLN A 73 6.18 6.65 -23.76
N ASN A 74 5.73 7.84 -23.41
CA ASN A 74 6.00 9.08 -24.15
C ASN A 74 7.19 9.88 -23.62
N VAL A 75 7.93 9.37 -22.62
CA VAL A 75 9.17 10.00 -22.17
C VAL A 75 10.31 9.60 -23.13
N PRO A 76 10.94 10.54 -23.86
CA PRO A 76 11.93 10.19 -24.88
C PRO A 76 13.11 9.38 -24.33
N CYS A 77 13.70 9.80 -23.22
CA CYS A 77 14.81 9.08 -22.59
C CYS A 77 14.44 7.68 -22.04
N PHE A 78 13.14 7.41 -21.85
CA PHE A 78 12.68 6.06 -21.52
C PHE A 78 12.60 5.17 -22.77
N GLN A 79 12.22 5.73 -23.92
CA GLN A 79 12.11 5.00 -25.19
C GLN A 79 13.47 4.50 -25.71
N GLU A 80 14.56 5.18 -25.37
CA GLU A 80 15.93 4.81 -25.74
C GLU A 80 16.45 3.56 -24.99
N LEU A 81 15.75 3.13 -23.93
CA LEU A 81 16.14 1.97 -23.14
C LEU A 81 15.77 0.65 -23.84
N PRO A 82 16.56 -0.43 -23.66
CA PRO A 82 16.15 -1.79 -24.01
C PRO A 82 14.82 -2.17 -23.33
N LEU A 83 14.03 -3.03 -23.98
CA LEU A 83 12.71 -3.43 -23.47
C LEU A 83 12.80 -4.06 -22.08
N GLU A 84 13.84 -4.85 -21.80
CA GLU A 84 14.07 -5.46 -20.50
C GLU A 84 14.24 -4.40 -19.39
N GLU A 85 15.00 -3.34 -19.65
CA GLU A 85 15.21 -2.23 -18.72
C GLU A 85 13.92 -1.42 -18.55
N GLN A 86 13.20 -1.14 -19.64
CA GLN A 86 11.90 -0.46 -19.61
C GLN A 86 10.89 -1.22 -18.74
N LEU A 87 10.79 -2.54 -18.94
CA LEU A 87 9.88 -3.40 -18.20
C LEU A 87 10.27 -3.49 -16.72
N LEU A 88 11.56 -3.59 -16.42
CA LEU A 88 12.05 -3.61 -15.04
C LEU A 88 11.68 -2.32 -14.29
N LEU A 89 11.91 -1.16 -14.91
CA LEU A 89 11.49 0.13 -14.36
C LEU A 89 9.98 0.15 -14.11
N VAL A 90 9.16 -0.16 -15.12
CA VAL A 90 7.69 -0.13 -15.02
C VAL A 90 7.18 -1.08 -13.93
N ARG A 91 7.66 -2.33 -13.88
CA ARG A 91 7.27 -3.31 -12.85
C ARG A 91 7.59 -2.84 -11.43
N SER A 92 8.68 -2.11 -11.26
CA SER A 92 9.08 -1.58 -9.95
C SER A 92 8.26 -0.37 -9.49
N CYS A 93 7.80 0.48 -10.42
CA CYS A 93 7.29 1.80 -10.09
C CYS A 93 5.81 2.05 -10.48
N TRP A 94 5.15 1.10 -11.15
CA TRP A 94 3.75 1.28 -11.59
C TRP A 94 2.82 1.66 -10.44
N ALA A 95 2.97 1.05 -9.26
CA ALA A 95 2.10 1.29 -8.11
C ALA A 95 2.34 2.69 -7.50
N PRO A 96 3.57 3.10 -7.16
CA PRO A 96 3.86 4.48 -6.78
C PRO A 96 3.39 5.53 -7.80
N LEU A 97 3.63 5.31 -9.10
CA LEU A 97 3.20 6.21 -10.16
C LEU A 97 1.67 6.27 -10.29
N LEU A 98 0.98 5.14 -10.15
CA LEU A 98 -0.47 5.09 -10.11
C LEU A 98 -1.01 5.91 -8.93
N VAL A 99 -0.45 5.75 -7.73
CA VAL A 99 -0.92 6.47 -6.54
C VAL A 99 -0.64 7.98 -6.64
N LEU A 100 0.47 8.40 -7.25
CA LEU A 100 0.69 9.80 -7.64
C LEU A 100 -0.38 10.28 -8.63
N GLY A 101 -0.73 9.46 -9.63
CA GLY A 101 -1.79 9.76 -10.59
C GLY A 101 -3.16 9.88 -9.95
N LEU A 102 -3.51 9.00 -9.00
CA LEU A 102 -4.75 9.08 -8.23
C LEU A 102 -4.83 10.40 -7.44
N ALA A 103 -3.70 10.84 -6.87
CA ALA A 103 -3.62 12.12 -6.18
C ALA A 103 -3.84 13.28 -7.15
N GLN A 104 -3.14 13.27 -8.29
CA GLN A 104 -3.21 14.31 -9.31
C GLN A 104 -4.63 14.46 -9.89
N ASP A 105 -5.30 13.34 -10.19
CA ASP A 105 -6.67 13.31 -10.72
C ASP A 105 -7.73 13.50 -9.61
N ARG A 106 -7.32 13.74 -8.35
CA ARG A 106 -8.19 13.94 -7.18
C ARG A 106 -9.22 12.79 -7.03
N VAL A 107 -8.77 11.56 -7.22
CA VAL A 107 -9.63 10.36 -7.10
C VAL A 107 -9.96 10.10 -5.63
N HIS A 108 -11.26 10.15 -5.32
CA HIS A 108 -11.78 9.81 -4.00
C HIS A 108 -12.33 8.38 -4.01
N PHE A 109 -12.03 7.61 -2.96
CA PHE A 109 -12.62 6.29 -2.78
C PHE A 109 -12.95 6.02 -1.32
N GLU A 110 -14.11 5.39 -1.13
CA GLU A 110 -14.60 4.99 0.18
C GLU A 110 -14.33 3.51 0.42
N THR A 111 -14.19 3.15 1.69
CA THR A 111 -13.89 1.78 2.08
C THR A 111 -14.75 1.36 3.25
N VAL A 112 -15.13 0.10 3.28
CA VAL A 112 -15.91 -0.53 4.35
C VAL A 112 -15.08 -1.62 5.01
N GLU A 113 -15.27 -1.81 6.32
CA GLU A 113 -14.68 -2.97 7.01
C GLU A 113 -15.33 -4.24 6.44
N SER A 114 -14.49 -5.15 5.94
CA SER A 114 -14.96 -6.45 5.47
C SER A 114 -15.07 -7.37 6.68
N ALA A 115 -16.28 -7.78 7.01
CA ALA A 115 -16.50 -8.84 7.98
C ALA A 115 -16.15 -10.17 7.30
N GLU A 116 -14.90 -10.63 7.42
CA GLU A 116 -14.64 -12.01 7.06
C GLU A 116 -15.41 -12.93 8.01
N PRO A 117 -16.09 -13.98 7.50
CA PRO A 117 -16.72 -14.96 8.37
C PRO A 117 -15.63 -15.54 9.28
N SER A 118 -15.94 -15.62 10.58
CA SER A 118 -14.99 -16.18 11.56
C SER A 118 -14.47 -17.54 11.12
N MET A 119 -13.27 -17.95 11.55
CA MET A 119 -12.75 -19.29 11.21
C MET A 119 -13.77 -20.40 11.55
N LEU A 120 -14.52 -20.25 12.65
CA LEU A 120 -15.63 -21.13 13.00
C LEU A 120 -16.73 -21.11 11.94
N GLN A 121 -17.15 -19.93 11.49
CA GLN A 121 -18.16 -19.79 10.44
C GLN A 121 -17.70 -20.42 9.13
N ARG A 122 -16.43 -20.28 8.74
CA ARG A 122 -15.85 -20.97 7.58
C ARG A 122 -15.93 -22.49 7.74
N ILE A 123 -15.48 -23.04 8.87
CA ILE A 123 -15.52 -24.49 9.16
C ILE A 123 -16.98 -25.01 9.14
N LEU A 124 -17.90 -24.27 9.75
CA LEU A 124 -19.33 -24.63 9.82
C LEU A 124 -20.00 -24.62 8.45
N THR A 125 -19.66 -23.66 7.58
CA THR A 125 -20.20 -23.59 6.22
C THR A 125 -19.57 -24.62 5.29
N THR A 126 -18.28 -24.94 5.43
CA THR A 126 -17.60 -25.97 4.64
C THR A 126 -18.13 -27.37 4.97
N ARG A 127 -18.56 -27.62 6.23
CA ARG A 127 -19.09 -28.92 6.65
C ARG A 127 -20.49 -29.24 6.07
N ARG A 128 -21.24 -28.25 5.57
CA ARG A 128 -22.58 -28.47 4.99
C ARG A 128 -22.61 -28.95 3.53
N GLN A 129 -21.48 -28.94 2.82
CA GLN A 129 -21.41 -29.39 1.42
C GLN A 129 -20.80 -30.79 1.25
N GLY A 130 -20.49 -31.49 2.35
CA GLY A 130 -19.89 -32.83 2.34
C GLY A 130 -20.90 -33.95 2.56
N GLU A 131 -21.92 -34.08 1.72
CA GLU A 131 -22.73 -35.30 1.60
C GLU A 131 -22.78 -35.75 0.13
N GLN A 132 -21.63 -36.19 -0.40
CA GLN A 132 -21.57 -37.08 -1.55
C GLN A 132 -20.54 -38.20 -1.22
N PRO A 133 -20.92 -39.48 -1.33
CA PRO A 133 -20.03 -40.58 -0.96
C PRO A 133 -18.93 -40.79 -2.01
N PRO A 134 -17.69 -41.18 -1.62
CA PRO A 134 -16.57 -41.31 -2.55
C PRO A 134 -16.54 -42.69 -3.24
N PRO A 135 -16.04 -42.79 -4.50
CA PRO A 135 -15.57 -44.06 -5.01
C PRO A 135 -14.20 -44.42 -4.40
N ARG A 136 -14.03 -45.72 -4.12
CA ARG A 136 -12.90 -46.32 -3.41
C ARG A 136 -11.60 -46.28 -4.23
N GLY A 137 -10.51 -45.81 -3.62
CA GLY A 137 -9.13 -46.01 -4.06
C GLY A 137 -8.15 -45.78 -2.88
N PRO A 138 -7.04 -46.54 -2.76
CA PRO A 138 -6.22 -46.57 -1.54
C PRO A 138 -5.21 -45.40 -1.43
N ALA A 139 -4.88 -45.09 -0.18
CA ALA A 139 -4.19 -43.93 0.41
C ALA A 139 -2.64 -43.90 0.23
N PRO A 140 -1.85 -43.17 1.06
CA PRO A 140 -1.76 -41.72 1.27
C PRO A 140 -0.32 -41.19 1.06
N GLY A 141 -0.15 -39.92 0.66
CA GLY A 141 1.18 -39.32 0.53
C GLY A 141 1.21 -37.80 0.62
N ARG A 142 1.51 -37.30 1.83
CA ARG A 142 2.10 -35.99 2.19
C ARG A 142 1.24 -34.71 2.04
N PRO A 143 1.19 -33.86 3.08
CA PRO A 143 0.68 -32.49 2.95
C PRO A 143 1.71 -31.66 2.17
N HIS A 144 1.39 -31.32 0.93
CA HIS A 144 2.06 -30.21 0.26
C HIS A 144 1.72 -28.91 1.00
N HIS A 145 2.65 -28.43 1.83
CA HIS A 145 2.76 -27.00 2.12
C HIS A 145 3.17 -26.28 0.83
N GLY A 146 2.19 -26.00 -0.03
CA GLY A 146 2.32 -24.94 -1.02
C GLY A 146 2.08 -23.59 -0.35
N PRO A 147 2.81 -22.52 -0.72
CA PRO A 147 2.46 -21.16 -0.30
C PRO A 147 1.16 -20.77 -1.01
N GLY A 148 0.04 -21.16 -0.42
CA GLY A 148 -1.29 -20.91 -0.95
C GLY A 148 -1.58 -19.41 -0.94
N GLY A 149 -1.59 -18.82 -2.14
CA GLY A 149 -2.12 -17.50 -2.41
C GLY A 149 -3.61 -17.42 -2.04
N GLY A 150 -3.87 -17.08 -0.78
CA GLY A 150 -5.16 -16.55 -0.38
C GLY A 150 -5.19 -15.07 -0.77
N SER A 151 -6.19 -14.64 -1.55
CA SER A 151 -6.50 -13.23 -1.77
C SER A 151 -6.59 -12.54 -0.41
N HIS A 152 -5.53 -11.82 -0.07
CA HIS A 152 -5.37 -11.19 1.23
C HIS A 152 -5.93 -9.79 1.09
N LEU A 153 -7.22 -9.61 1.44
CA LEU A 153 -7.79 -8.26 1.44
C LEU A 153 -6.87 -7.32 2.25
N PRO A 154 -6.64 -6.09 1.75
CA PRO A 154 -5.81 -5.10 2.41
C PRO A 154 -6.19 -4.87 3.87
N SER A 155 -5.19 -4.69 4.72
CA SER A 155 -5.40 -4.27 6.10
C SER A 155 -5.82 -2.80 6.16
N ALA A 156 -6.54 -2.43 7.22
CA ALA A 156 -6.92 -1.04 7.46
C ALA A 156 -5.70 -0.09 7.51
N GLY A 157 -4.55 -0.54 8.03
CA GLY A 157 -3.33 0.28 8.09
C GLY A 157 -2.78 0.62 6.70
N GLU A 158 -2.74 -0.35 5.80
CA GLU A 158 -2.26 -0.15 4.41
C GLU A 158 -3.19 0.79 3.63
N ILE A 159 -4.51 0.64 3.81
CA ILE A 159 -5.48 1.56 3.20
C ILE A 159 -5.34 2.98 3.75
N GLN A 160 -5.11 3.12 5.06
CA GLN A 160 -4.89 4.43 5.66
C GLN A 160 -3.59 5.08 5.20
N ALA A 161 -2.54 4.30 4.92
CA ALA A 161 -1.32 4.83 4.32
C ALA A 161 -1.59 5.43 2.93
N ILE A 162 -2.35 4.73 2.08
CA ILE A 162 -2.75 5.25 0.76
C ILE A 162 -3.59 6.52 0.91
N LYS A 163 -4.63 6.51 1.74
CA LYS A 163 -5.51 7.68 1.95
C LYS A 163 -4.75 8.87 2.55
N GLY A 164 -3.84 8.62 3.50
CA GLY A 164 -2.98 9.63 4.09
C GLY A 164 -2.03 10.26 3.08
N PHE A 165 -1.47 9.45 2.18
CA PHE A 165 -0.66 9.93 1.06
C PHE A 165 -1.47 10.86 0.14
N LEU A 166 -2.67 10.45 -0.28
CA LEU A 166 -3.53 11.26 -1.14
C LEU A 166 -3.87 12.60 -0.48
N ALA A 167 -4.29 12.57 0.79
CA ALA A 167 -4.59 13.77 1.57
C ALA A 167 -3.36 14.70 1.70
N LYS A 168 -2.15 14.13 1.89
CA LYS A 168 -0.91 14.91 1.94
C LYS A 168 -0.66 15.63 0.63
N CYS A 169 -0.75 14.93 -0.50
CA CYS A 169 -0.61 15.55 -1.83
C CYS A 169 -1.62 16.69 -2.02
N TRP A 170 -2.88 16.44 -1.67
CA TRP A 170 -3.96 17.42 -1.80
C TRP A 170 -3.78 18.66 -0.93
N SER A 171 -3.13 18.53 0.23
CA SER A 171 -2.82 19.66 1.12
C SER A 171 -1.64 20.54 0.65
N LEU A 172 -0.85 20.07 -0.30
CA LEU A 172 0.34 20.77 -0.79
C LEU A 172 0.08 21.56 -2.08
N ASP A 173 -1.11 21.39 -2.68
CA ASP A 173 -1.48 21.95 -3.97
C ASP A 173 -0.36 21.77 -5.00
N ILE A 174 0.02 20.51 -5.21
CA ILE A 174 1.08 20.11 -6.14
C ILE A 174 0.61 20.42 -7.56
N SER A 175 1.41 21.20 -8.30
CA SER A 175 1.10 21.60 -9.66
C SER A 175 1.31 20.45 -10.67
N THR A 176 0.74 20.57 -11.86
CA THR A 176 0.94 19.60 -12.95
C THR A 176 2.43 19.39 -13.29
N LYS A 177 3.24 20.46 -13.28
CA LYS A 177 4.68 20.37 -13.56
C LYS A 177 5.41 19.64 -12.43
N GLU A 178 5.07 19.92 -11.18
CA GLU A 178 5.68 19.23 -10.03
C GLU A 178 5.33 17.75 -10.02
N TYR A 179 4.08 17.38 -10.33
CA TYR A 179 3.72 15.97 -10.52
C TYR A 179 4.52 15.31 -11.64
N ALA A 180 4.78 16.00 -12.74
CA ALA A 180 5.61 15.45 -13.83
C ALA A 180 7.04 15.16 -13.35
N TYR A 181 7.66 16.09 -12.61
CA TYR A 181 9.00 15.86 -12.05
C TYR A 181 9.02 14.75 -10.99
N LEU A 182 8.03 14.70 -10.09
CA LEU A 182 7.89 13.63 -9.11
C LEU A 182 7.75 12.26 -9.77
N LYS A 183 6.95 12.17 -10.85
CA LYS A 183 6.84 10.94 -11.65
C LYS A 183 8.17 10.58 -12.29
N GLY A 184 8.91 11.55 -12.81
CA GLY A 184 10.27 11.34 -13.33
C GLY A 184 11.22 10.77 -12.28
N THR A 185 11.25 11.36 -11.08
CA THR A 185 12.08 10.88 -9.96
C THR A 185 11.73 9.45 -9.54
N VAL A 186 10.43 9.09 -9.55
CA VAL A 186 9.96 7.75 -9.21
C VAL A 186 10.24 6.73 -10.32
N LEU A 187 10.08 7.13 -11.59
CA LEU A 187 10.31 6.29 -12.76
C LEU A 187 11.79 5.91 -12.87
N PHE A 188 12.68 6.89 -12.76
CA PHE A 188 14.12 6.69 -12.90
C PHE A 188 14.73 6.37 -11.54
N ASN A 189 14.65 5.10 -11.13
CA ASN A 189 15.24 4.62 -9.89
C ASN A 189 16.52 3.80 -10.18
N PRO A 190 17.72 4.32 -9.88
CA PRO A 190 18.97 3.60 -10.15
C PRO A 190 19.20 2.43 -9.18
N ASP A 191 18.49 2.39 -8.05
CA ASP A 191 18.68 1.37 -7.00
C ASP A 191 18.03 0.02 -7.31
N LEU A 192 17.45 -0.15 -8.51
CA LEU A 192 16.74 -1.38 -8.86
C LEU A 192 17.72 -2.52 -9.18
N PRO A 193 17.61 -3.68 -8.50
CA PRO A 193 18.42 -4.84 -8.80
C PRO A 193 18.17 -5.32 -10.24
N GLY A 194 19.26 -5.58 -10.97
CA GLY A 194 19.21 -6.11 -12.34
C GLY A 194 19.34 -5.06 -13.44
N LEU A 195 19.24 -3.76 -13.14
CA LEU A 195 19.51 -2.70 -14.11
C LEU A 195 20.95 -2.79 -14.62
N GLN A 196 21.11 -2.75 -15.94
CA GLN A 196 22.42 -2.66 -16.59
C GLN A 196 22.82 -1.21 -16.87
N CYS A 197 21.85 -0.29 -16.93
CA CYS A 197 22.08 1.11 -17.29
C CYS A 197 22.06 2.09 -16.09
N THR A 198 22.54 1.67 -14.91
CA THR A 198 22.43 2.42 -13.65
C THR A 198 22.90 3.87 -13.75
N GLN A 199 24.05 4.16 -14.38
CA GLN A 199 24.57 5.53 -14.49
C GLN A 199 23.66 6.45 -15.32
N TYR A 200 23.05 5.91 -16.37
CA TYR A 200 22.11 6.65 -17.20
C TYR A 200 20.84 6.99 -16.42
N ILE A 201 20.27 6.00 -15.74
CA ILE A 201 19.09 6.18 -14.88
C ILE A 201 19.37 7.16 -13.74
N GLU A 202 20.55 7.11 -13.13
CA GLU A 202 20.96 8.05 -12.09
C GLU A 202 21.03 9.49 -12.64
N GLY A 203 21.56 9.69 -13.85
CA GLY A 203 21.55 10.98 -14.54
C GLY A 203 20.14 11.54 -14.71
N LEU A 204 19.23 10.73 -15.25
CA LEU A 204 17.84 11.11 -15.45
C LEU A 204 17.11 11.42 -14.13
N GLN A 205 17.38 10.66 -13.08
CA GLN A 205 16.82 10.92 -11.75
C GLN A 205 17.29 12.27 -11.20
N ARG A 206 18.59 12.57 -11.32
CA ARG A 206 19.16 13.85 -10.89
C ARG A 206 18.57 15.02 -11.67
N GLU A 207 18.40 14.88 -12.99
CA GLU A 207 17.78 15.90 -13.83
C GLU A 207 16.33 16.17 -13.41
N ALA A 208 15.52 15.13 -13.16
CA ALA A 208 14.15 15.29 -12.68
C ALA A 208 14.10 16.03 -11.32
N GLN A 209 15.00 15.68 -10.41
CA GLN A 209 15.08 16.31 -9.08
C GLN A 209 15.58 17.76 -9.16
N GLN A 210 16.54 18.05 -10.04
CA GLN A 210 17.05 19.39 -10.28
C GLN A 210 15.97 20.28 -10.90
N ALA A 211 15.28 19.80 -11.93
CA ALA A 211 14.18 20.52 -12.57
C ALA A 211 13.05 20.82 -11.59
N LEU A 212 12.75 19.90 -10.66
CA LEU A 212 11.81 20.15 -9.57
C LEU A 212 12.28 21.29 -8.65
N ASN A 213 13.55 21.26 -8.23
CA ASN A 213 14.12 22.28 -7.33
C ASN A 213 14.11 23.67 -7.98
N GLU A 214 14.54 23.74 -9.25
CA GLU A 214 14.54 24.98 -10.04
C GLU A 214 13.12 25.52 -10.21
N HIS A 215 12.16 24.65 -10.56
CA HIS A 215 10.76 25.05 -10.68
C HIS A 215 10.19 25.62 -9.37
N VAL A 216 10.45 24.94 -8.25
CA VAL A 216 10.03 25.41 -6.92
C VAL A 216 10.64 26.77 -6.60
N ARG A 217 11.94 26.96 -6.82
CA ARG A 217 12.62 28.25 -6.60
C ARG A 217 12.05 29.37 -7.46
N LEU A 218 11.65 29.07 -8.69
CA LEU A 218 11.12 30.08 -9.62
C LEU A 218 9.69 30.48 -9.29
N ILE A 219 8.81 29.51 -9.01
CA ILE A 219 7.36 29.71 -8.85
C ILE A 219 6.96 29.96 -7.39
N HIS A 220 7.64 29.33 -6.43
CA HIS A 220 7.30 29.36 -5.01
C HIS A 220 8.37 30.05 -4.16
N ARG A 221 8.81 31.25 -4.60
CA ARG A 221 9.89 32.05 -3.98
C ARG A 221 9.73 32.36 -2.48
N GLY A 222 8.53 32.22 -1.92
CA GLY A 222 8.26 32.45 -0.50
C GLY A 222 8.09 31.18 0.34
N ASP A 223 8.11 29.98 -0.27
CA ASP A 223 8.00 28.70 0.43
C ASP A 223 9.30 27.91 0.29
N GLU A 224 10.32 28.33 1.02
CA GLU A 224 11.64 27.69 1.11
C GLU A 224 11.55 26.19 1.50
N ALA A 225 10.47 25.80 2.18
CA ALA A 225 10.25 24.42 2.60
C ALA A 225 9.56 23.56 1.54
N ARG A 226 9.07 24.13 0.42
CA ARG A 226 8.28 23.39 -0.58
C ARG A 226 9.02 22.20 -1.15
N PHE A 227 10.28 22.38 -1.58
CA PHE A 227 11.08 21.29 -2.11
C PHE A 227 11.24 20.14 -1.12
N ALA A 228 11.50 20.46 0.16
CA ALA A 228 11.56 19.46 1.23
C ALA A 228 10.20 18.77 1.45
N LYS A 229 9.08 19.51 1.43
CA LYS A 229 7.73 18.93 1.53
C LYS A 229 7.44 17.96 0.38
N LEU A 230 7.90 18.26 -0.85
CA LEU A 230 7.75 17.38 -2.00
C LEU A 230 8.66 16.14 -1.91
N ASN A 231 9.86 16.26 -1.33
CA ASN A 231 10.70 15.09 -1.03
C ASN A 231 10.07 14.18 0.04
N VAL A 232 9.34 14.75 1.01
CA VAL A 232 8.53 13.95 1.95
C VAL A 232 7.44 13.16 1.21
N VAL A 233 6.81 13.73 0.18
CA VAL A 233 5.85 12.99 -0.66
C VAL A 233 6.52 11.78 -1.32
N LEU A 234 7.71 11.94 -1.90
CA LEU A 234 8.49 10.82 -2.46
C LEU A 234 8.82 9.75 -1.42
N ALA A 235 9.23 10.17 -0.21
CA ALA A 235 9.53 9.23 0.87
C ALA A 235 8.30 8.42 1.30
N LEU A 236 7.12 9.05 1.39
CA LEU A 236 5.87 8.37 1.72
C LEU A 236 5.48 7.32 0.67
N LEU A 237 5.75 7.56 -0.61
CA LEU A 237 5.48 6.58 -1.68
C LEU A 237 6.23 5.27 -1.50
N ARG A 238 7.43 5.28 -0.90
CA ARG A 238 8.23 4.06 -0.67
C ARG A 238 7.53 3.07 0.26
N SER A 239 6.53 3.52 1.03
CA SER A 239 5.73 2.66 1.92
C SER A 239 4.51 2.02 1.22
N ILE A 240 4.22 2.39 -0.02
CA ILE A 240 3.08 1.86 -0.78
C ILE A 240 3.43 0.48 -1.33
N ASN A 241 2.64 -0.52 -0.93
CA ASN A 241 2.80 -1.89 -1.40
C ASN A 241 2.01 -2.12 -2.68
N ALA A 242 2.70 -2.49 -3.77
CA ALA A 242 2.10 -2.78 -5.06
C ALA A 242 1.03 -3.89 -5.00
N ASN A 243 1.22 -4.90 -4.14
CA ASN A 243 0.26 -5.99 -3.97
C ASN A 243 -1.05 -5.49 -3.35
N VAL A 244 -0.97 -4.54 -2.40
CA VAL A 244 -2.17 -3.92 -1.82
C VAL A 244 -2.95 -3.14 -2.88
N ILE A 245 -2.25 -2.40 -3.73
CA ILE A 245 -2.85 -1.64 -4.82
C ILE A 245 -3.51 -2.58 -5.84
N ALA A 246 -2.83 -3.67 -6.21
CA ALA A 246 -3.35 -4.72 -7.09
C ALA A 246 -4.63 -5.35 -6.52
N GLU A 247 -4.59 -5.82 -5.27
CA GLU A 247 -5.74 -6.42 -4.60
C GLU A 247 -6.91 -5.44 -4.43
N LEU A 248 -6.62 -4.18 -4.13
CA LEU A 248 -7.67 -3.17 -3.90
C LEU A 248 -8.37 -2.74 -5.18
N PHE A 249 -7.60 -2.37 -6.22
CA PHE A 249 -8.15 -1.69 -7.39
C PHE A 249 -8.28 -2.57 -8.63
N PHE A 250 -7.46 -3.61 -8.78
CA PHE A 250 -7.40 -4.38 -10.02
C PHE A 250 -7.98 -5.77 -9.89
N ARG A 251 -7.77 -6.46 -8.77
CA ARG A 251 -8.34 -7.80 -8.50
C ARG A 251 -9.85 -7.88 -8.76
N PRO A 252 -10.68 -6.88 -8.40
CA PRO A 252 -12.12 -6.92 -8.71
C PRO A 252 -12.46 -6.88 -10.21
N ILE A 253 -11.54 -6.41 -11.07
CA ILE A 253 -11.72 -6.32 -12.52
C ILE A 253 -11.05 -7.48 -13.23
N ILE A 254 -9.75 -7.69 -12.98
CA ILE A 254 -8.92 -8.61 -13.77
C ILE A 254 -8.85 -10.02 -13.17
N GLY A 255 -9.44 -10.24 -11.98
CA GLY A 255 -9.46 -11.54 -11.33
C GLY A 255 -8.04 -12.06 -11.05
N ALA A 256 -7.71 -13.25 -11.55
CA ALA A 256 -6.44 -13.92 -11.29
C ALA A 256 -5.27 -13.50 -12.18
N VAL A 257 -5.48 -12.57 -13.12
CA VAL A 257 -4.44 -12.08 -14.04
C VAL A 257 -3.30 -11.43 -13.26
N ASN A 258 -2.07 -11.75 -13.66
CA ASN A 258 -0.87 -11.16 -13.07
C ASN A 258 -0.69 -9.72 -13.57
N MET A 259 -0.43 -8.80 -12.63
CA MET A 259 -0.11 -7.41 -12.97
C MET A 259 1.12 -7.31 -13.87
N ASP A 260 2.14 -8.15 -13.67
CA ASP A 260 3.38 -8.11 -14.45
C ASP A 260 3.20 -8.49 -15.92
N ASP A 261 2.23 -9.37 -16.20
CA ASP A 261 1.88 -9.77 -17.56
C ASP A 261 1.06 -8.67 -18.23
N MET A 262 0.08 -8.11 -17.51
CA MET A 262 -0.72 -6.97 -17.99
C MET A 262 0.16 -5.74 -18.29
N LEU A 263 1.13 -5.43 -17.43
CA LEU A 263 2.06 -4.31 -17.63
C LEU A 263 2.95 -4.53 -18.86
N LEU A 264 3.39 -5.77 -19.11
CA LEU A 264 4.16 -6.12 -20.31
C LEU A 264 3.31 -5.91 -21.57
N GLU A 265 2.07 -6.43 -21.59
CA GLU A 265 1.15 -6.25 -22.71
C GLU A 265 0.89 -4.76 -22.98
N MET A 266 0.60 -3.98 -21.93
CA MET A 266 0.38 -2.54 -22.03
C MET A 266 1.63 -1.79 -22.55
N LEU A 267 2.82 -2.20 -22.12
CA LEU A 267 4.08 -1.59 -22.56
C LEU A 267 4.34 -1.86 -24.06
N CYS A 268 4.07 -3.08 -24.52
CA CYS A 268 4.24 -3.48 -25.91
C CYS A 268 3.17 -2.89 -26.85
N ALA A 269 1.94 -2.68 -26.35
CA ALA A 269 0.81 -2.22 -27.16
C ALA A 269 0.91 -0.76 -27.63
N LYS A 270 1.85 0.05 -27.13
CA LYS A 270 1.97 1.51 -27.37
C LYS A 270 0.62 2.25 -27.23
N LEU A 271 0.25 2.59 -25.99
CA LEU A 271 -1.07 3.10 -25.57
C LEU A 271 -1.39 4.57 -25.91
#